data_AF-A0A1M7Q640-F1
#
_entry.id   AF-A0A1M7Q640-F1
#
_cell.length_a   1.000
_cell.length_b   1.000
_cell.length_c   1.000
_cell.angle_alpha   90.00
_cell.angle_beta   90.00
_cell.angle_gamma   90.00
#
_symmetry.space_group_name_H-M   'P 1'
#
loop_
_entity.id
_entity.type
_entity.pdbx_description
1 polymer ?
#
loop_
_entity_poly.entity_id
_entity_poly.type
_entity_poly.pdbx_seq_one_letter_code
_entity_poly.pdbx_strand_id
1 'polypeptide(L)'
;MRLSLRKYFNLLLLVVLGIHTPLLAQDNLDIYLAIGQSNMAGRAVVQQDLEAPVDGAYVFTGTDWQPASNPMNIYSSVRKDSSMQRLSPAYGFVRKMKELYPEKHIGMVVNARGGFAIEEWMPGSHFFDEILKRARSASKYGKIRGIIWHQGESNAGAVEQYMAQLDTLVGALRDSLGLPRLAFVAGQLSEDKASRKAFNTMMLELPEKIPYTALVAGFGTATFDSTHFDSPSQILLGERYADKMKTLLDENTSSEHFAFGLITDVQYADAATAGKRNYRGTLTTLEQTIPFLNAYDLSFAVHLGDLIDRDFTSFDRPLAILDKSRAPFHHVWGNHDFSVADSLKQEVGKKLGNEMGYYAFEKGHLVFLVVNGMDISLEGHPEGSENYQKAASLMEELEAAGANNAKPWNGGIGDEQLRWLSQQVKDAEKAGKKVLVFCHYPLLPENGLHLLNSRQVIREVGHSPALVAWFSGHHHEGNYLQDETGLHHLTFQGMVEASSPALGAVVTVYPDKLIIHGIGHEAVRILKFR
;
A
#
# COMPACT_ATOMS: atom_id res chain seq x y z
N MET A 1 -75.14 -31.83 37.66
CA MET A 1 -73.75 -32.35 37.63
C MET A 1 -73.14 -31.94 36.29
N ARG A 2 -72.21 -30.98 36.25
CA ARG A 2 -70.72 -31.16 36.14
C ARG A 2 -70.30 -31.96 34.91
N LEU A 3 -69.31 -31.65 34.05
CA LEU A 3 -68.25 -30.62 33.84
C LEU A 3 -67.78 -30.86 32.37
N SER A 4 -67.53 -29.89 31.48
CA SER A 4 -66.24 -29.20 31.19
C SER A 4 -65.01 -30.13 31.08
N LEU A 5 -64.13 -30.14 30.06
CA LEU A 5 -63.35 -29.04 29.49
C LEU A 5 -62.91 -29.31 28.02
N ARG A 6 -62.86 -28.24 27.23
CA ARG A 6 -62.21 -28.10 25.91
C ARG A 6 -60.68 -28.19 26.03
N LYS A 7 -60.03 -28.94 25.13
CA LYS A 7 -58.58 -28.80 24.85
C LYS A 7 -58.38 -27.73 23.78
N TYR A 8 -57.75 -26.63 24.17
CA TYR A 8 -57.21 -25.61 23.26
C TYR A 8 -55.89 -26.13 22.68
N PHE A 9 -55.79 -26.22 21.36
CA PHE A 9 -54.52 -26.37 20.64
C PHE A 9 -54.18 -24.98 20.07
N ASN A 10 -53.32 -24.23 20.77
CA ASN A 10 -52.71 -23.02 20.21
C ASN A 10 -51.53 -23.46 19.35
N LEU A 11 -51.71 -23.45 18.02
CA LEU A 11 -50.62 -23.51 17.07
C LEU A 11 -49.98 -22.12 17.04
N LEU A 12 -48.82 -21.97 17.69
CA LEU A 12 -48.02 -20.75 17.63
C LEU A 12 -47.37 -20.70 16.24
N LEU A 13 -47.95 -19.92 15.32
CA LEU A 13 -47.33 -19.59 14.05
C LEU A 13 -46.19 -18.60 14.35
N LEU A 14 -44.96 -19.10 14.45
CA LEU A 14 -43.74 -18.28 14.50
C LEU A 14 -43.55 -17.64 13.12
N VAL A 15 -44.13 -16.46 12.93
CA VAL A 15 -43.73 -15.55 11.86
C VAL A 15 -42.36 -15.03 12.24
N VAL A 16 -41.30 -15.59 11.64
CA VAL A 16 -39.97 -14.98 11.65
C VAL A 16 -40.06 -13.76 10.74
N LEU A 17 -40.54 -12.64 11.30
CA LEU A 17 -40.27 -11.33 10.73
C LEU A 17 -38.77 -11.13 10.84
N GLY A 18 -38.06 -11.28 9.71
CA GLY A 18 -36.67 -10.88 9.61
C GLY A 18 -36.58 -9.43 10.02
N ILE A 19 -36.03 -9.16 11.21
CA ILE A 19 -35.75 -7.80 11.67
C ILE A 19 -34.61 -7.31 10.78
N HIS A 20 -34.95 -6.52 9.77
CA HIS A 20 -33.96 -5.79 8.99
C HIS A 20 -33.37 -4.70 9.89
N THR A 21 -32.18 -4.95 10.41
CA THR A 21 -31.36 -3.91 11.03
C THR A 21 -31.01 -2.88 9.96
N PRO A 22 -31.37 -1.60 10.12
CA PRO A 22 -30.94 -0.57 9.21
C PRO A 22 -29.41 -0.48 9.21
N LEU A 23 -28.83 -0.35 8.02
CA LEU A 23 -27.38 -0.18 7.84
C LEU A 23 -26.95 1.10 8.56
N LEU A 24 -25.96 1.00 9.45
CA LEU A 24 -25.45 2.18 10.15
C LEU A 24 -24.32 2.80 9.33
N ALA A 25 -24.05 4.09 9.53
CA ALA A 25 -22.91 4.77 8.90
C ALA A 25 -21.53 4.15 9.22
N GLN A 26 -21.47 3.16 10.11
CA GLN A 26 -20.29 2.36 10.47
C GLN A 26 -20.07 1.13 9.58
N ASP A 27 -21.02 0.74 8.73
CA ASP A 27 -20.86 -0.40 7.84
C ASP A 27 -19.92 -0.01 6.69
N ASN A 28 -18.63 -0.30 6.85
CA ASN A 28 -17.56 0.03 5.90
C ASN A 28 -17.75 -0.67 4.54
N LEU A 29 -18.64 -0.14 3.70
CA LEU A 29 -18.97 -0.71 2.39
C LEU A 29 -17.81 -0.55 1.40
N ASP A 30 -17.53 -1.61 0.64
CA ASP A 30 -16.81 -1.49 -0.63
C ASP A 30 -17.84 -1.14 -1.72
N ILE A 31 -17.80 0.12 -2.18
CA ILE A 31 -18.81 0.73 -3.04
C ILE A 31 -18.38 0.66 -4.51
N TYR A 32 -19.28 0.21 -5.38
CA TYR A 32 -19.07 0.15 -6.82
C TYR A 32 -20.16 0.92 -7.56
N LEU A 33 -19.74 1.69 -8.58
CA LEU A 33 -20.67 2.42 -9.45
C LEU A 33 -20.99 1.57 -10.68
N ALA A 34 -22.26 1.45 -11.02
CA ALA A 34 -22.73 0.77 -12.23
C ALA A 34 -23.44 1.76 -13.14
N ILE A 35 -22.78 2.15 -14.23
CA ILE A 35 -23.18 3.26 -15.12
C ILE A 35 -23.10 2.87 -16.59
N GLY A 36 -23.80 3.61 -17.44
CA GLY A 36 -23.92 3.34 -18.87
C GLY A 36 -25.38 3.21 -19.32
N GLN A 37 -25.63 2.42 -20.37
CA GLN A 37 -26.90 2.43 -21.09
C GLN A 37 -27.88 1.29 -20.72
N SER A 38 -28.74 0.87 -21.65
CA SER A 38 -29.84 -0.06 -21.39
C SER A 38 -29.38 -1.44 -20.94
N ASN A 39 -28.24 -1.92 -21.45
CA ASN A 39 -27.66 -3.18 -21.01
C ASN A 39 -27.13 -3.13 -19.58
N MET A 40 -26.52 -2.01 -19.13
CA MET A 40 -26.21 -1.81 -17.70
C MET A 40 -27.47 -1.64 -16.85
N ALA A 41 -28.45 -0.88 -17.34
CA ALA A 41 -29.72 -0.64 -16.66
C ALA A 41 -30.55 -1.93 -16.47
N GLY A 42 -30.37 -2.91 -17.36
CA GLY A 42 -30.99 -4.23 -17.31
C GLY A 42 -32.37 -4.29 -17.98
N ARG A 43 -32.51 -5.20 -18.94
CA ARG A 43 -33.77 -5.45 -19.70
C ARG A 43 -34.15 -6.93 -19.77
N ALA A 44 -33.24 -7.83 -19.40
CA ALA A 44 -33.49 -9.27 -19.42
C ALA A 44 -34.51 -9.66 -18.36
N VAL A 45 -35.26 -10.74 -18.61
CA VAL A 45 -36.22 -11.28 -17.64
C VAL A 45 -35.50 -11.69 -16.36
N VAL A 46 -36.06 -11.35 -15.20
CA VAL A 46 -35.57 -11.86 -13.91
C VAL A 46 -36.14 -13.28 -13.76
N GLN A 47 -35.26 -14.27 -13.72
CA GLN A 47 -35.65 -15.66 -13.45
C GLN A 47 -35.88 -15.85 -11.95
N GLN A 48 -36.69 -16.83 -11.57
CA GLN A 48 -37.13 -17.03 -10.18
C GLN A 48 -35.96 -17.23 -9.21
N ASP A 49 -34.88 -17.87 -9.64
CA ASP A 49 -33.65 -18.09 -8.88
C ASP A 49 -32.77 -16.83 -8.73
N LEU A 50 -33.13 -15.73 -9.40
CA LEU A 50 -32.44 -14.44 -9.39
C LEU A 50 -33.24 -13.33 -8.67
N GLU A 51 -34.35 -13.67 -8.01
CA GLU A 51 -35.19 -12.72 -7.28
C GLU A 51 -34.69 -12.44 -5.86
N ALA A 52 -33.98 -13.40 -5.26
CA ALA A 52 -33.51 -13.29 -3.88
C ALA A 52 -32.49 -12.15 -3.72
N PRO A 53 -32.51 -11.41 -2.60
CA PRO A 53 -31.43 -10.49 -2.27
C PRO A 53 -30.10 -11.22 -2.10
N VAL A 54 -29.00 -10.55 -2.45
CA VAL A 54 -27.64 -11.05 -2.19
C VAL A 54 -27.23 -10.67 -0.78
N ASP A 55 -26.88 -11.67 0.03
CA ASP A 55 -26.48 -11.45 1.43
C ASP A 55 -25.20 -10.60 1.54
N GLY A 56 -25.18 -9.69 2.52
CA GLY A 56 -24.10 -8.72 2.70
C GLY A 56 -23.92 -7.72 1.55
N ALA A 57 -24.90 -7.57 0.66
CA ALA A 57 -24.86 -6.62 -0.46
C ALA A 57 -26.08 -5.70 -0.47
N TYR A 58 -25.85 -4.45 -0.87
CA TYR A 58 -26.84 -3.38 -0.80
C TYR A 58 -26.87 -2.51 -2.04
N VAL A 59 -28.02 -1.92 -2.37
CA VAL A 59 -28.19 -0.92 -3.44
C VAL A 59 -28.59 0.42 -2.83
N PHE A 60 -27.95 1.48 -3.30
CA PHE A 60 -28.19 2.84 -2.82
C PHE A 60 -29.46 3.44 -3.44
N THR A 61 -30.40 3.87 -2.58
CA THR A 61 -31.67 4.48 -2.99
C THR A 61 -31.51 5.94 -3.40
N GLY A 62 -30.41 6.58 -3.01
CA GLY A 62 -30.19 8.03 -3.11
C GLY A 62 -30.17 8.72 -1.74
N THR A 63 -30.75 8.06 -0.73
CA THR A 63 -30.75 8.54 0.66
C THR A 63 -30.37 7.46 1.66
N ASP A 64 -30.57 6.19 1.32
CA ASP A 64 -30.34 5.03 2.19
C ASP A 64 -29.92 3.80 1.36
N TRP A 65 -29.68 2.67 2.03
CA TRP A 65 -29.29 1.39 1.43
C TRP A 65 -30.39 0.35 1.62
N GLN A 66 -30.64 -0.45 0.58
CA GLN A 66 -31.59 -1.56 0.60
C GLN A 66 -30.87 -2.86 0.21
N PRO A 67 -31.29 -4.04 0.68
CA PRO A 67 -30.72 -5.31 0.23
C PRO A 67 -30.66 -5.38 -1.30
N ALA A 68 -29.53 -5.84 -1.85
CA ALA A 68 -29.31 -5.87 -3.28
C ALA A 68 -30.15 -6.97 -3.95
N SER A 69 -31.26 -6.56 -4.57
CA SER A 69 -32.14 -7.44 -5.35
C SER A 69 -32.47 -6.82 -6.70
N ASN A 70 -32.88 -7.66 -7.65
CA ASN A 70 -33.36 -7.18 -8.94
C ASN A 70 -34.72 -6.47 -8.81
N PRO A 71 -35.00 -5.44 -9.62
CA PRO A 71 -34.11 -4.83 -10.61
C PRO A 71 -33.15 -3.79 -10.00
N MET A 72 -31.84 -3.97 -10.23
CA MET A 72 -30.79 -3.18 -9.57
C MET A 72 -30.80 -1.68 -9.93
N ASN A 73 -31.26 -1.30 -11.14
CA ASN A 73 -31.32 0.09 -11.61
C ASN A 73 -32.58 0.85 -11.16
N ILE A 74 -33.41 0.28 -10.27
CA ILE A 74 -34.71 0.85 -9.88
C ILE A 74 -34.59 2.24 -9.22
N TYR A 75 -33.49 2.49 -8.51
CA TYR A 75 -33.23 3.74 -7.79
C TYR A 75 -32.38 4.75 -8.58
N SER A 76 -32.08 4.47 -9.85
CA SER A 76 -31.37 5.42 -10.70
C SER A 76 -32.17 6.72 -10.82
N SER A 77 -31.48 7.83 -10.55
CA SER A 77 -31.99 9.20 -10.65
C SER A 77 -32.28 9.63 -12.08
N VAL A 78 -31.64 8.97 -13.03
CA VAL A 78 -31.70 9.26 -14.46
C VAL A 78 -32.39 8.14 -15.24
N ARG A 79 -33.09 7.21 -14.58
CA ARG A 79 -33.74 6.09 -15.28
C ARG A 79 -34.82 6.54 -16.27
N LYS A 80 -35.25 5.61 -17.14
CA LYS A 80 -36.48 5.76 -17.94
C LYS A 80 -37.70 5.44 -17.07
N ASP A 81 -38.47 4.41 -17.44
CA ASP A 81 -39.60 3.93 -16.65
C ASP A 81 -39.15 2.81 -15.70
N SER A 82 -39.70 2.74 -14.49
CA SER A 82 -39.45 1.66 -13.53
C SER A 82 -39.84 0.28 -14.07
N SER A 83 -40.92 0.19 -14.84
CA SER A 83 -41.39 -1.07 -15.46
C SER A 83 -40.41 -1.68 -16.47
N MET A 84 -39.48 -0.85 -16.99
CA MET A 84 -38.44 -1.29 -17.91
C MET A 84 -37.18 -1.80 -17.21
N GLN A 85 -37.03 -1.59 -15.90
CA GLN A 85 -35.84 -2.04 -15.18
C GLN A 85 -36.01 -3.51 -14.81
N ARG A 86 -35.04 -4.35 -15.22
CA ARG A 86 -35.08 -5.79 -14.97
C ARG A 86 -33.68 -6.29 -14.57
N LEU A 87 -33.30 -7.49 -15.00
CA LEU A 87 -31.99 -8.07 -14.68
C LEU A 87 -30.86 -7.27 -15.35
N SER A 88 -29.90 -6.85 -14.52
CA SER A 88 -28.73 -6.03 -14.84
C SER A 88 -27.45 -6.83 -14.56
N PRO A 89 -26.33 -6.59 -15.26
CA PRO A 89 -25.08 -7.28 -14.99
C PRO A 89 -24.52 -6.89 -13.60
N ALA A 90 -24.98 -5.79 -13.01
CA ALA A 90 -24.68 -5.41 -11.64
C ALA A 90 -25.08 -6.49 -10.62
N TYR A 91 -26.12 -7.29 -10.91
CA TYR A 91 -26.54 -8.38 -10.04
C TYR A 91 -25.56 -9.57 -10.10
N GLY A 92 -25.14 -9.98 -11.31
CA GLY A 92 -24.11 -11.01 -11.47
C GLY A 92 -22.77 -10.57 -10.87
N PHE A 93 -22.41 -9.30 -11.07
CA PHE A 93 -21.22 -8.68 -10.49
C PHE A 93 -21.22 -8.78 -8.96
N VAL A 94 -22.29 -8.35 -8.29
CA VAL A 94 -22.31 -8.33 -6.83
C VAL A 94 -22.33 -9.74 -6.23
N ARG A 95 -23.04 -10.70 -6.87
CA ARG A 95 -22.96 -12.11 -6.49
C ARG A 95 -21.54 -12.63 -6.56
N LYS A 96 -20.85 -12.38 -7.67
CA LYS A 96 -19.47 -12.86 -7.86
C LYS A 96 -18.49 -12.20 -6.92
N MET A 97 -18.62 -10.89 -6.69
CA MET A 97 -17.79 -10.18 -5.72
C MET A 97 -17.99 -10.70 -4.29
N LYS A 98 -19.22 -11.10 -3.92
CA LYS A 98 -19.49 -11.77 -2.64
C LYS A 98 -18.88 -13.17 -2.54
N GLU A 99 -18.78 -13.92 -3.64
CA GLU A 99 -18.02 -15.18 -3.67
C GLU A 99 -16.52 -14.94 -3.51
N LEU A 100 -15.97 -13.91 -4.18
CA LEU A 100 -14.55 -13.58 -4.15
C LEU A 100 -14.12 -12.97 -2.80
N TYR A 101 -15.03 -12.23 -2.14
CA TYR A 101 -14.81 -11.57 -0.85
C TYR A 101 -15.99 -11.83 0.11
N PRO A 102 -16.13 -13.05 0.67
CA PRO A 102 -17.24 -13.45 1.52
C PRO A 102 -17.42 -12.57 2.77
N GLU A 103 -16.34 -11.97 3.26
CA GLU A 103 -16.31 -11.14 4.47
C GLU A 103 -16.65 -9.65 4.23
N LYS A 104 -16.71 -9.19 2.98
CA LYS A 104 -16.94 -7.77 2.66
C LYS A 104 -18.43 -7.44 2.54
N HIS A 105 -18.82 -6.26 3.01
CA HIS A 105 -20.12 -5.68 2.67
C HIS A 105 -19.99 -4.87 1.38
N ILE A 106 -20.87 -5.11 0.41
CA ILE A 106 -20.78 -4.50 -0.92
C ILE A 106 -21.91 -3.50 -1.12
N GLY A 107 -21.56 -2.28 -1.53
CA GLY A 107 -22.51 -1.24 -1.90
C GLY A 107 -22.55 -1.02 -3.41
N MET A 108 -23.73 -1.10 -4.02
CA MET A 108 -23.95 -0.79 -5.43
C MET A 108 -24.65 0.56 -5.60
N VAL A 109 -24.04 1.47 -6.35
CA VAL A 109 -24.68 2.69 -6.85
C VAL A 109 -24.96 2.52 -8.33
N VAL A 110 -26.17 2.08 -8.66
CA VAL A 110 -26.59 1.90 -10.05
C VAL A 110 -27.26 3.18 -10.55
N ASN A 111 -26.73 3.75 -11.63
CA ASN A 111 -27.22 5.01 -12.21
C ASN A 111 -27.12 4.98 -13.74
N ALA A 112 -27.74 3.97 -14.37
CA ALA A 112 -27.72 3.77 -15.82
C ALA A 112 -28.99 4.31 -16.50
N ARG A 113 -28.85 4.75 -17.76
CA ARG A 113 -29.95 5.27 -18.59
C ARG A 113 -29.82 4.82 -20.05
N GLY A 114 -30.83 4.11 -20.53
CA GLY A 114 -30.78 3.49 -21.86
C GLY A 114 -30.97 4.45 -23.04
N GLY A 115 -30.22 4.20 -24.12
CA GLY A 115 -30.38 4.85 -25.43
C GLY A 115 -29.62 6.16 -25.61
N PHE A 116 -28.64 6.45 -24.74
CA PHE A 116 -27.84 7.67 -24.83
C PHE A 116 -26.40 7.33 -25.18
N ALA A 117 -25.84 8.18 -26.04
CA ALA A 117 -24.47 8.12 -26.49
C ALA A 117 -23.51 8.63 -25.39
N ILE A 118 -22.21 8.35 -25.49
CA ILE A 118 -21.22 8.70 -24.45
C ILE A 118 -21.12 10.21 -24.19
N GLU A 119 -21.44 11.04 -25.19
CA GLU A 119 -21.48 12.51 -25.14
C GLU A 119 -22.38 13.03 -24.01
N GLU A 120 -23.45 12.31 -23.72
CA GLU A 120 -24.44 12.66 -22.70
C GLU A 120 -23.96 12.34 -21.28
N TRP A 121 -22.82 11.65 -21.15
CA TRP A 121 -22.18 11.30 -19.90
C TRP A 121 -20.94 12.16 -19.61
N MET A 122 -20.58 13.07 -20.51
CA MET A 122 -19.38 13.91 -20.38
C MET A 122 -19.45 14.89 -19.20
N PRO A 123 -18.30 15.39 -18.71
CA PRO A 123 -18.27 16.42 -17.67
C PRO A 123 -19.14 17.63 -18.02
N GLY A 124 -19.92 18.10 -17.05
CA GLY A 124 -20.89 19.19 -17.24
C GLY A 124 -22.25 18.75 -17.81
N SER A 125 -22.42 17.46 -18.13
CA SER A 125 -23.73 16.90 -18.47
C SER A 125 -24.56 16.58 -17.21
N HIS A 126 -25.89 16.54 -17.38
CA HIS A 126 -26.79 16.15 -16.30
C HIS A 126 -26.50 14.74 -15.76
N PHE A 127 -26.12 13.78 -16.61
CA PHE A 127 -25.87 12.40 -16.15
C PHE A 127 -24.57 12.32 -15.35
N PHE A 128 -23.54 13.04 -15.75
CA PHE A 128 -22.29 13.14 -15.00
C PHE A 128 -22.51 13.73 -13.61
N ASP A 129 -23.26 14.83 -13.52
CA ASP A 129 -23.58 15.49 -12.25
C ASP A 129 -24.36 14.57 -11.29
N GLU A 130 -25.35 13.83 -11.80
CA GLU A 130 -26.11 12.88 -10.99
C GLU A 130 -25.28 11.66 -10.57
N ILE A 131 -24.32 11.19 -11.38
CA ILE A 131 -23.36 10.17 -10.95
C ILE A 131 -22.56 10.68 -9.75
N LEU A 132 -21.96 11.86 -9.86
CA LEU A 132 -21.12 12.41 -8.79
C LEU A 132 -21.91 12.68 -7.51
N LYS A 133 -23.11 13.24 -7.63
CA LYS A 133 -23.99 13.51 -6.48
C LYS A 133 -24.34 12.22 -5.73
N ARG A 134 -24.70 11.16 -6.46
CA ARG A 134 -25.02 9.85 -5.85
C ARG A 134 -23.79 9.18 -5.27
N ALA A 135 -22.67 9.18 -6.01
CA ALA A 135 -21.40 8.61 -5.55
C ALA A 135 -20.90 9.27 -4.25
N ARG A 136 -20.88 10.60 -4.19
CA ARG A 136 -20.49 11.37 -2.99
C ARG A 136 -21.44 11.18 -1.81
N SER A 137 -22.72 10.92 -2.07
CA SER A 137 -23.69 10.62 -1.01
C SER A 137 -23.50 9.21 -0.47
N ALA A 138 -23.28 8.24 -1.35
CA ALA A 138 -23.00 6.85 -1.00
C ALA A 138 -21.66 6.70 -0.25
N SER A 139 -20.63 7.47 -0.62
CA SER A 139 -19.30 7.42 0.02
C SER A 139 -19.30 7.84 1.49
N LYS A 140 -20.42 8.36 2.02
CA LYS A 140 -20.59 8.57 3.46
C LYS A 140 -20.67 7.26 4.25
N TYR A 141 -20.92 6.14 3.57
CA TYR A 141 -21.12 4.81 4.15
C TYR A 141 -20.01 3.83 3.74
N GLY A 142 -18.91 4.29 3.12
CA GLY A 142 -17.87 3.38 2.64
C GLY A 142 -16.93 3.98 1.60
N LYS A 143 -16.08 3.12 1.02
CA LYS A 143 -15.07 3.53 0.04
C LYS A 143 -15.49 3.14 -1.37
N ILE A 144 -15.42 4.09 -2.30
CA ILE A 144 -15.63 3.79 -3.72
C ILE A 144 -14.39 3.03 -4.23
N ARG A 145 -14.60 1.79 -4.67
CA ARG A 145 -13.54 0.86 -5.10
C ARG A 145 -13.40 0.77 -6.60
N GLY A 146 -14.50 0.90 -7.34
CA GLY A 146 -14.43 0.85 -8.78
C GLY A 146 -15.73 1.17 -9.49
N ILE A 147 -15.65 1.21 -10.82
CA ILE A 147 -16.74 1.51 -11.72
C ILE A 147 -16.86 0.37 -12.73
N ILE A 148 -18.08 -0.11 -12.95
CA ILE A 148 -18.42 -0.94 -14.10
C ILE A 148 -19.22 -0.10 -15.11
N TRP A 149 -18.72 -0.07 -16.35
CA TRP A 149 -19.27 0.71 -17.45
C TRP A 149 -19.73 -0.20 -18.58
N HIS A 150 -20.98 -0.05 -19.00
CA HIS A 150 -21.49 -0.75 -20.19
C HIS A 150 -22.30 0.20 -21.07
N GLN A 151 -21.65 0.66 -22.13
CA GLN A 151 -22.18 1.58 -23.13
C GLN A 151 -21.42 1.41 -24.43
N GLY A 152 -22.08 1.72 -25.54
CA GLY A 152 -21.45 1.80 -26.85
C GLY A 152 -22.39 1.51 -28.00
N GLU A 153 -23.56 0.91 -27.77
CA GLU A 153 -24.48 0.59 -28.86
C GLU A 153 -24.97 1.84 -29.60
N SER A 154 -25.10 2.97 -28.90
CA SER A 154 -25.40 4.28 -29.52
C SER A 154 -24.22 4.93 -30.23
N ASN A 155 -22.99 4.45 -30.00
CA ASN A 155 -21.75 4.97 -30.60
C ASN A 155 -21.05 3.94 -31.51
N ALA A 156 -21.67 2.79 -31.79
CA ALA A 156 -21.05 1.70 -32.54
C ALA A 156 -20.62 2.11 -33.97
N GLY A 157 -21.23 3.16 -34.53
CA GLY A 157 -20.84 3.76 -35.82
C GLY A 157 -19.81 4.90 -35.72
N ALA A 158 -19.39 5.31 -34.53
CA ALA A 158 -18.51 6.46 -34.27
C ALA A 158 -17.23 6.05 -33.51
N VAL A 159 -16.57 4.98 -33.99
CA VAL A 159 -15.46 4.32 -33.29
C VAL A 159 -14.23 5.22 -33.12
N GLU A 160 -13.98 6.13 -34.08
CA GLU A 160 -12.79 7.00 -34.09
C GLU A 160 -12.71 7.95 -32.88
N GLN A 161 -13.85 8.38 -32.35
CA GLN A 161 -13.91 9.37 -31.26
C GLN A 161 -14.10 8.72 -29.88
N TYR A 162 -14.62 7.49 -29.85
CA TYR A 162 -15.10 6.87 -28.63
C TYR A 162 -14.02 6.65 -27.57
N MET A 163 -12.82 6.19 -27.96
CA MET A 163 -11.74 5.95 -26.99
C MET A 163 -11.29 7.25 -26.29
N ALA A 164 -11.20 8.36 -27.03
CA ALA A 164 -10.83 9.66 -26.47
C ALA A 164 -11.92 10.22 -25.55
N GLN A 165 -13.19 10.01 -25.90
CA GLN A 165 -14.32 10.37 -25.04
C GLN A 165 -14.34 9.52 -23.76
N LEU A 166 -14.05 8.22 -23.87
CA LEU A 166 -13.97 7.33 -22.71
C LEU A 166 -12.82 7.73 -21.78
N ASP A 167 -11.65 8.07 -22.31
CA ASP A 167 -10.52 8.59 -21.53
C ASP A 167 -10.90 9.88 -20.77
N THR A 168 -11.54 10.82 -21.47
CA THR A 168 -12.04 12.07 -20.87
C THR A 168 -13.02 11.79 -19.73
N LEU A 169 -13.97 10.87 -19.94
CA LEU A 169 -14.94 10.48 -18.91
C LEU A 169 -14.26 9.85 -17.69
N VAL A 170 -13.35 8.90 -17.92
CA VAL A 170 -12.63 8.18 -16.86
C VAL A 170 -11.79 9.17 -16.04
N GLY A 171 -11.00 10.01 -16.70
CA GLY A 171 -10.19 11.04 -16.04
C GLY A 171 -11.05 11.98 -15.20
N ALA A 172 -12.12 12.52 -15.77
CA ALA A 172 -12.98 13.46 -15.05
C ALA A 172 -13.72 12.84 -13.86
N LEU A 173 -14.15 11.57 -13.95
CA LEU A 173 -14.74 10.84 -12.81
C LEU A 173 -13.71 10.67 -11.69
N ARG A 174 -12.48 10.29 -12.03
CA ARG A 174 -11.37 10.13 -11.06
C ARG A 174 -11.05 11.44 -10.36
N ASP A 175 -10.90 12.52 -11.12
CA ASP A 175 -10.60 13.85 -10.59
C ASP A 175 -11.73 14.36 -9.69
N SER A 176 -12.96 14.25 -10.16
CA SER A 176 -14.14 14.73 -9.44
C SER A 176 -14.43 13.95 -8.17
N LEU A 177 -13.96 12.70 -8.05
CA LEU A 177 -14.08 11.88 -6.85
C LEU A 177 -12.83 11.92 -5.97
N GLY A 178 -11.72 12.50 -6.45
CA GLY A 178 -10.42 12.49 -5.76
C GLY A 178 -9.78 11.10 -5.70
N LEU A 179 -10.00 10.26 -6.73
CA LEU A 179 -9.57 8.86 -6.78
C LEU A 179 -8.76 8.58 -8.06
N PRO A 180 -7.48 9.00 -8.14
CA PRO A 180 -6.69 8.98 -9.38
C PRO A 180 -6.42 7.57 -9.94
N ARG A 181 -6.51 6.54 -9.10
CA ARG A 181 -6.32 5.12 -9.48
C ARG A 181 -7.62 4.32 -9.46
N LEU A 182 -8.79 4.96 -9.48
CA LEU A 182 -10.07 4.26 -9.39
C LEU A 182 -10.19 3.22 -10.51
N ALA A 183 -10.39 1.96 -10.12
CA ALA A 183 -10.53 0.84 -11.05
C ALA A 183 -11.77 1.05 -11.94
N PHE A 184 -11.61 0.90 -13.24
CA PHE A 184 -12.69 1.10 -14.20
C PHE A 184 -12.75 -0.05 -15.19
N VAL A 185 -13.83 -0.82 -15.16
CA VAL A 185 -14.00 -1.97 -16.04
C VAL A 185 -15.08 -1.66 -17.05
N ALA A 186 -14.77 -1.75 -18.34
CA ALA A 186 -15.73 -1.57 -19.43
C ALA A 186 -16.07 -2.91 -20.10
N GLY A 187 -17.23 -3.00 -20.76
CA GLY A 187 -17.63 -4.21 -21.49
C GLY A 187 -17.75 -3.99 -23.00
N GLN A 188 -17.42 -5.03 -23.76
CA GLN A 188 -17.74 -5.10 -25.18
C GLN A 188 -19.25 -5.29 -25.41
N LEU A 189 -19.71 -4.89 -26.58
CA LEU A 189 -21.07 -5.12 -27.05
C LEU A 189 -21.25 -6.58 -27.48
N SER A 190 -22.50 -7.02 -27.68
CA SER A 190 -22.78 -8.35 -28.22
C SER A 190 -22.19 -8.54 -29.62
N GLU A 191 -21.80 -9.78 -29.94
CA GLU A 191 -21.17 -10.14 -31.22
C GLU A 191 -22.18 -10.53 -32.31
N ASP A 192 -23.48 -10.48 -31.99
CA ASP A 192 -24.60 -10.83 -32.87
C ASP A 192 -24.79 -9.90 -34.09
N LYS A 193 -24.08 -8.76 -34.15
CA LYS A 193 -24.17 -7.80 -35.26
C LYS A 193 -22.79 -7.42 -35.80
N ALA A 194 -22.64 -7.51 -37.12
CA ALA A 194 -21.43 -7.07 -37.83
C ALA A 194 -21.11 -5.58 -37.57
N SER A 195 -22.12 -4.74 -37.37
CA SER A 195 -21.94 -3.31 -37.08
C SER A 195 -21.25 -3.04 -35.74
N ARG A 196 -21.19 -4.01 -34.82
CA ARG A 196 -20.52 -3.87 -33.52
C ARG A 196 -19.05 -4.32 -33.56
N LYS A 197 -18.62 -4.98 -34.63
CA LYS A 197 -17.28 -5.57 -34.73
C LYS A 197 -16.18 -4.51 -34.60
N ALA A 198 -16.29 -3.42 -35.35
CA ALA A 198 -15.30 -2.33 -35.30
C ALA A 198 -15.19 -1.72 -33.90
N PHE A 199 -16.32 -1.50 -33.23
CA PHE A 199 -16.36 -1.02 -31.85
C PHE A 199 -15.68 -2.00 -30.89
N ASN A 200 -16.06 -3.28 -30.93
CA ASN A 200 -15.49 -4.31 -30.06
C ASN A 200 -13.99 -4.48 -30.28
N THR A 201 -13.51 -4.38 -31.53
CA THR A 201 -12.08 -4.41 -31.84
C THR A 201 -11.34 -3.22 -31.24
N MET A 202 -11.85 -2.00 -31.39
CA MET A 202 -11.23 -0.80 -30.79
C MET A 202 -11.16 -0.88 -29.26
N MET A 203 -12.20 -1.42 -28.62
CA MET A 203 -12.22 -1.56 -27.15
C MET A 203 -11.11 -2.46 -26.60
N LEU A 204 -10.50 -3.34 -27.40
CA LEU A 204 -9.34 -4.15 -26.98
C LEU A 204 -8.16 -3.29 -26.55
N GLU A 205 -8.04 -2.07 -27.08
CA GLU A 205 -6.96 -1.13 -26.77
C GLU A 205 -7.16 -0.40 -25.44
N LEU A 206 -8.33 -0.54 -24.79
CA LEU A 206 -8.69 0.20 -23.57
C LEU A 206 -7.65 0.05 -22.44
N PRO A 207 -7.25 -1.17 -22.02
CA PRO A 207 -6.33 -1.33 -20.89
C PRO A 207 -4.93 -0.73 -21.14
N GLU A 208 -4.52 -0.66 -22.41
CA GLU A 208 -3.23 -0.07 -22.80
C GLU A 208 -3.30 1.46 -22.90
N LYS A 209 -4.43 2.02 -23.34
CA LYS A 209 -4.60 3.46 -23.54
C LYS A 209 -4.98 4.23 -22.28
N ILE A 210 -5.73 3.62 -21.38
CA ILE A 210 -6.25 4.27 -20.17
C ILE A 210 -5.80 3.46 -18.95
N PRO A 211 -4.90 3.96 -18.10
CA PRO A 211 -4.41 3.23 -16.92
C PRO A 211 -5.52 2.85 -15.94
N TYR A 212 -5.30 1.77 -15.19
CA TYR A 212 -6.25 1.22 -14.20
C TYR A 212 -7.62 0.89 -14.80
N THR A 213 -7.62 0.45 -16.06
CA THR A 213 -8.83 -0.01 -16.75
C THR A 213 -8.70 -1.44 -17.24
N ALA A 214 -9.84 -2.12 -17.38
CA ALA A 214 -9.91 -3.47 -17.91
C ALA A 214 -11.14 -3.64 -18.81
N LEU A 215 -11.06 -4.62 -19.71
CA LEU A 215 -12.13 -4.95 -20.64
C LEU A 215 -12.77 -6.31 -20.33
N VAL A 216 -14.09 -6.36 -20.33
CA VAL A 216 -14.91 -7.57 -20.31
C VAL A 216 -15.29 -7.95 -21.74
N ALA A 217 -15.01 -9.20 -22.10
CA ALA A 217 -15.33 -9.73 -23.42
C ALA A 217 -16.84 -9.96 -23.58
N GLY A 218 -17.36 -9.66 -24.78
CA GLY A 218 -18.74 -9.93 -25.19
C GLY A 218 -18.94 -11.35 -25.73
N PHE A 219 -17.87 -12.09 -25.99
CA PHE A 219 -17.92 -13.44 -26.56
C PHE A 219 -18.74 -14.42 -25.71
N GLY A 220 -19.53 -15.26 -26.38
CA GLY A 220 -20.37 -16.28 -25.72
C GLY A 220 -21.63 -15.73 -25.05
N THR A 221 -22.03 -14.50 -25.39
CA THR A 221 -23.29 -13.89 -24.97
C THR A 221 -24.32 -13.93 -26.10
N ALA A 222 -25.59 -13.77 -25.75
CA ALA A 222 -26.73 -13.71 -26.65
C ALA A 222 -27.64 -12.52 -26.31
N THR A 223 -28.42 -12.08 -27.29
CA THR A 223 -29.44 -11.04 -27.13
C THR A 223 -30.83 -11.61 -27.38
N PHE A 224 -31.86 -11.08 -26.72
CA PHE A 224 -33.24 -11.55 -26.90
C PHE A 224 -34.06 -10.70 -27.89
N ASP A 225 -33.60 -9.48 -28.22
CA ASP A 225 -34.25 -8.56 -29.15
C ASP A 225 -33.26 -7.93 -30.14
N SER A 226 -32.14 -8.62 -30.39
CA SER A 226 -31.01 -8.16 -31.20
C SER A 226 -30.27 -6.94 -30.61
N THR A 227 -30.61 -6.46 -29.42
CA THR A 227 -29.95 -5.31 -28.80
C THR A 227 -29.53 -5.58 -27.36
N HIS A 228 -30.44 -6.13 -26.57
CA HIS A 228 -30.28 -6.33 -25.15
C HIS A 228 -29.89 -7.78 -24.85
N PHE A 229 -28.87 -7.95 -24.00
CA PHE A 229 -28.42 -9.26 -23.54
C PHE A 229 -29.56 -10.01 -22.84
N ASP A 230 -29.61 -11.32 -23.05
CA ASP A 230 -30.52 -12.22 -22.34
C ASP A 230 -30.08 -12.49 -20.88
N SER A 231 -30.89 -13.23 -20.13
CA SER A 231 -30.65 -13.40 -18.69
C SER A 231 -29.33 -14.13 -18.38
N PRO A 232 -29.00 -15.27 -19.04
CA PRO A 232 -27.70 -15.91 -18.87
C PRO A 232 -26.52 -14.99 -19.20
N SER A 233 -26.63 -14.21 -20.27
CA SER A 233 -25.57 -13.29 -20.69
C SER A 233 -25.35 -12.15 -19.70
N GLN A 234 -26.40 -11.63 -19.07
CA GLN A 234 -26.28 -10.61 -18.03
C GLN A 234 -25.52 -11.12 -16.80
N ILE A 235 -25.78 -12.37 -16.38
CA ILE A 235 -25.04 -13.00 -15.29
C ILE A 235 -23.57 -13.22 -15.66
N LEU A 236 -23.32 -13.80 -16.83
CA LEU A 236 -21.97 -14.05 -17.34
C LEU A 236 -21.14 -12.76 -17.45
N LEU A 237 -21.73 -11.68 -17.98
CA LEU A 237 -21.06 -10.38 -18.05
C LEU A 237 -20.75 -9.87 -16.64
N GLY A 238 -21.72 -9.95 -15.71
CA GLY A 238 -21.52 -9.55 -14.31
C GLY A 238 -20.35 -10.28 -13.65
N GLU A 239 -20.26 -11.59 -13.80
CA GLU A 239 -19.15 -12.40 -13.28
C GLU A 239 -17.80 -11.96 -13.87
N ARG A 240 -17.74 -11.74 -15.19
CA ARG A 240 -16.52 -11.25 -15.86
C ARG A 240 -16.13 -9.85 -15.40
N TYR A 241 -17.10 -8.96 -15.16
CA TYR A 241 -16.84 -7.65 -14.56
C TYR A 241 -16.19 -7.79 -13.18
N ALA A 242 -16.67 -8.72 -12.35
CA ALA A 242 -16.12 -8.96 -11.01
C ALA A 242 -14.70 -9.51 -11.08
N ASP A 243 -14.43 -10.47 -11.96
CA ASP A 243 -13.08 -11.02 -12.14
C ASP A 243 -12.08 -9.93 -12.59
N LYS A 244 -12.45 -9.10 -13.57
CA LYS A 244 -11.60 -7.98 -14.02
C LYS A 244 -11.43 -6.89 -12.97
N MET A 245 -12.48 -6.62 -12.20
CA MET A 245 -12.41 -5.68 -11.08
C MET A 245 -11.43 -6.18 -10.03
N LYS A 246 -11.49 -7.47 -9.66
CA LYS A 246 -10.54 -8.10 -8.74
C LYS A 246 -9.10 -7.93 -9.23
N THR A 247 -8.81 -8.21 -10.50
CA THR A 247 -7.46 -8.01 -11.05
C THR A 247 -6.96 -6.58 -10.84
N LEU A 248 -7.76 -5.57 -11.19
CA LEU A 248 -7.37 -4.16 -11.01
C LEU A 248 -7.23 -3.76 -9.53
N LEU A 249 -8.08 -4.31 -8.65
CA LEU A 249 -7.98 -4.04 -7.22
C LEU A 249 -6.70 -4.65 -6.63
N ASP A 250 -6.33 -5.86 -7.06
CA ASP A 250 -5.10 -6.53 -6.65
C ASP A 250 -3.83 -5.83 -7.21
N GLU A 251 -3.91 -5.28 -8.43
CA GLU A 251 -2.85 -4.47 -9.03
C GLU A 251 -2.74 -3.08 -8.38
N ASN A 252 -3.85 -2.49 -7.94
CA ASN A 252 -3.81 -1.24 -7.18
C ASN A 252 -3.19 -1.44 -5.79
N THR A 253 -3.40 -2.58 -5.15
CA THR A 253 -2.63 -2.96 -3.95
C THR A 253 -1.16 -3.25 -4.27
N SER A 254 -0.82 -3.71 -5.47
CA SER A 254 0.59 -3.82 -5.92
C SER A 254 1.23 -2.47 -6.22
N SER A 255 0.48 -1.37 -6.35
CA SER A 255 1.06 -0.02 -6.44
C SER A 255 1.53 0.57 -5.09
N GLU A 256 1.33 -0.16 -3.98
CA GLU A 256 2.04 0.02 -2.69
C GLU A 256 3.32 -0.82 -2.60
N HIS A 257 3.64 -1.61 -3.63
CA HIS A 257 4.88 -2.37 -3.71
C HIS A 257 5.98 -1.50 -4.30
N PHE A 258 6.99 -1.22 -3.50
CA PHE A 258 8.23 -0.58 -3.94
C PHE A 258 9.41 -1.29 -3.30
N ALA A 259 10.60 -1.06 -3.83
CA ALA A 259 11.83 -1.59 -3.26
C ALA A 259 12.81 -0.47 -2.88
N PHE A 260 13.68 -0.75 -1.92
CA PHE A 260 14.81 0.12 -1.58
C PHE A 260 16.07 -0.70 -1.30
N GLY A 261 17.24 -0.10 -1.54
CA GLY A 261 18.55 -0.74 -1.33
C GLY A 261 19.10 -0.49 0.07
N LEU A 262 19.94 -1.40 0.56
CA LEU A 262 20.66 -1.29 1.82
C LEU A 262 22.13 -1.70 1.68
N ILE A 263 23.02 -0.90 2.27
CA ILE A 263 24.43 -1.21 2.52
C ILE A 263 24.83 -0.63 3.89
N THR A 264 25.92 -1.10 4.47
CA THR A 264 26.41 -0.61 5.77
C THR A 264 27.90 -0.89 5.96
N ASP A 265 28.54 -0.12 6.83
CA ASP A 265 29.90 -0.33 7.32
C ASP A 265 30.89 -0.52 6.17
N VAL A 266 30.86 0.40 5.20
CA VAL A 266 31.86 0.47 4.12
C VAL A 266 33.26 0.72 4.72
N GLN A 267 33.34 1.51 5.80
CA GLN A 267 34.53 1.85 6.56
C GLN A 267 35.77 2.03 5.67
N TYR A 268 35.64 2.82 4.60
CA TYR A 268 36.76 3.03 3.69
C TYR A 268 37.85 3.88 4.36
N ALA A 269 39.09 3.41 4.25
CA ALA A 269 40.29 4.19 4.51
C ALA A 269 41.42 3.74 3.58
N ASP A 270 42.34 4.64 3.25
CA ASP A 270 43.57 4.29 2.53
C ASP A 270 44.61 3.61 3.46
N ALA A 271 44.20 2.52 4.10
CA ALA A 271 44.98 1.79 5.08
C ALA A 271 45.17 0.31 4.71
N ALA A 272 46.22 -0.32 5.25
CA ALA A 272 46.40 -1.76 5.13
C ALA A 272 45.30 -2.51 5.90
N THR A 273 44.92 -3.70 5.42
CA THR A 273 44.01 -4.61 6.11
C THR A 273 44.46 -4.86 7.55
N ALA A 274 43.51 -4.82 8.49
CA ALA A 274 43.78 -5.11 9.90
C ALA A 274 42.75 -6.11 10.44
N GLY A 275 43.21 -7.28 10.88
CA GLY A 275 42.31 -8.38 11.26
C GLY A 275 41.42 -8.78 10.09
N LYS A 276 40.09 -8.80 10.31
CA LYS A 276 39.09 -9.06 9.26
C LYS A 276 38.78 -7.84 8.38
N ARG A 277 39.19 -6.62 8.79
CA ARG A 277 38.80 -5.36 8.15
C ARG A 277 39.65 -5.05 6.92
N ASN A 278 39.02 -5.06 5.75
CA ASN A 278 39.65 -4.81 4.46
C ASN A 278 39.36 -3.39 3.93
N TYR A 279 39.95 -2.37 4.58
CA TYR A 279 39.63 -0.95 4.33
C TYR A 279 39.71 -0.51 2.86
N ARG A 280 40.82 -0.78 2.16
CA ARG A 280 40.93 -0.41 0.73
C ARG A 280 40.01 -1.25 -0.16
N GLY A 281 39.83 -2.52 0.20
CA GLY A 281 39.05 -3.46 -0.60
C GLY A 281 37.57 -3.13 -0.65
N THR A 282 37.04 -2.38 0.32
CA THR A 282 35.62 -2.02 0.35
C THR A 282 35.19 -1.17 -0.82
N LEU A 283 36.09 -0.38 -1.43
CA LEU A 283 35.76 0.34 -2.67
C LEU A 283 35.46 -0.63 -3.82
N THR A 284 36.24 -1.69 -3.97
CA THR A 284 35.98 -2.73 -4.97
C THR A 284 34.65 -3.44 -4.68
N THR A 285 34.39 -3.78 -3.41
CA THR A 285 33.13 -4.41 -3.01
C THR A 285 31.94 -3.50 -3.27
N LEU A 286 32.07 -2.20 -3.00
CA LEU A 286 31.04 -1.19 -3.25
C LEU A 286 30.78 -1.01 -4.75
N GLU A 287 31.84 -0.89 -5.56
CA GLU A 287 31.73 -0.80 -7.02
C GLU A 287 31.03 -2.02 -7.64
N GLN A 288 31.21 -3.20 -7.05
CA GLN A 288 30.51 -4.42 -7.47
C GLN A 288 29.07 -4.50 -6.96
N THR A 289 28.77 -3.86 -5.83
CA THR A 289 27.43 -3.85 -5.22
C THR A 289 26.46 -2.91 -5.94
N ILE A 290 26.92 -1.71 -6.35
CA ILE A 290 26.06 -0.71 -7.01
C ILE A 290 25.33 -1.25 -8.26
N PRO A 291 25.97 -2.03 -9.16
CA PRO A 291 25.26 -2.67 -10.28
C PRO A 291 24.11 -3.59 -9.86
N PHE A 292 24.24 -4.33 -8.75
CA PHE A 292 23.13 -5.14 -8.23
C PHE A 292 21.96 -4.26 -7.79
N LEU A 293 22.22 -3.18 -7.06
CA LEU A 293 21.17 -2.23 -6.68
C LEU A 293 20.51 -1.58 -7.91
N ASN A 294 21.31 -1.16 -8.90
CA ASN A 294 20.84 -0.55 -10.14
C ASN A 294 20.04 -1.49 -11.06
N ALA A 295 20.12 -2.81 -10.83
CA ALA A 295 19.33 -3.80 -11.55
C ALA A 295 17.86 -3.85 -11.07
N TYR A 296 17.57 -3.28 -9.91
CA TYR A 296 16.21 -3.16 -9.37
C TYR A 296 15.67 -1.74 -9.59
N ASP A 297 14.35 -1.63 -9.70
CA ASP A 297 13.64 -0.35 -9.68
C ASP A 297 13.48 0.12 -8.22
N LEU A 298 14.55 0.71 -7.69
CA LEU A 298 14.61 1.17 -6.30
C LEU A 298 14.11 2.60 -6.18
N SER A 299 13.21 2.84 -5.22
CA SER A 299 12.72 4.19 -4.91
C SER A 299 13.77 5.04 -4.20
N PHE A 300 14.63 4.41 -3.40
CA PHE A 300 15.77 5.01 -2.70
C PHE A 300 16.72 3.88 -2.27
N ALA A 301 17.88 4.24 -1.73
CA ALA A 301 18.78 3.35 -1.01
C ALA A 301 19.17 3.97 0.33
N VAL A 302 19.66 3.15 1.25
CA VAL A 302 20.11 3.61 2.57
C VAL A 302 21.49 3.05 2.87
N HIS A 303 22.37 3.92 3.35
CA HIS A 303 23.63 3.58 3.96
C HIS A 303 23.47 3.68 5.48
N LEU A 304 23.58 2.56 6.20
CA LEU A 304 23.28 2.49 7.65
C LEU A 304 24.41 2.98 8.57
N GLY A 305 25.35 3.74 8.05
CA GLY A 305 26.44 4.36 8.81
C GLY A 305 27.80 3.68 8.59
N ASP A 306 28.84 4.36 9.02
CA ASP A 306 30.24 3.95 8.89
C ASP A 306 30.71 3.87 7.42
N LEU A 307 30.64 4.99 6.71
CA LEU A 307 31.05 5.08 5.30
C LEU A 307 32.58 5.05 5.17
N ILE A 308 33.27 5.65 6.15
CA ILE A 308 34.73 5.83 6.19
C ILE A 308 35.34 5.25 7.47
N ASP A 309 36.67 5.26 7.55
CA ASP A 309 37.44 5.17 8.79
C ASP A 309 38.55 6.25 8.81
N ARG A 310 38.84 6.83 9.98
CA ARG A 310 39.99 7.71 10.35
C ARG A 310 40.21 9.08 9.67
N ASP A 311 39.72 9.34 8.47
CA ASP A 311 40.06 10.58 7.73
C ASP A 311 38.84 11.17 7.00
N PHE A 312 38.59 12.47 7.18
CA PHE A 312 37.49 13.19 6.55
C PHE A 312 37.57 13.18 5.01
N THR A 313 38.77 13.16 4.43
CA THR A 313 38.94 13.08 2.97
C THR A 313 38.57 11.70 2.43
N SER A 314 38.52 10.67 3.28
CA SER A 314 38.08 9.33 2.87
C SER A 314 36.64 9.30 2.38
N PHE A 315 35.80 10.29 2.71
CA PHE A 315 34.41 10.34 2.23
C PHE A 315 34.32 10.44 0.70
N ASP A 316 35.30 11.08 0.05
CA ASP A 316 35.22 11.43 -1.38
C ASP A 316 35.08 10.20 -2.29
N ARG A 317 35.86 9.15 -2.03
CA ARG A 317 35.89 7.95 -2.88
C ARG A 317 34.62 7.08 -2.79
N PRO A 318 34.13 6.69 -1.61
CA PRO A 318 32.89 5.94 -1.51
C PRO A 318 31.70 6.77 -1.98
N LEU A 319 31.61 8.08 -1.65
CA LEU A 319 30.52 8.93 -2.15
C LEU A 319 30.49 8.99 -3.70
N ALA A 320 31.65 9.15 -4.35
CA ALA A 320 31.74 9.12 -5.81
C ALA A 320 31.31 7.78 -6.44
N ILE A 321 31.38 6.68 -5.69
CA ILE A 321 30.85 5.38 -6.12
C ILE A 321 29.34 5.32 -5.89
N LEU A 322 28.85 5.80 -4.75
CA LEU A 322 27.41 5.86 -4.44
C LEU A 322 26.64 6.74 -5.44
N ASP A 323 27.25 7.81 -5.93
CA ASP A 323 26.68 8.69 -6.99
C ASP A 323 26.43 7.96 -8.32
N LYS A 324 27.03 6.78 -8.52
CA LYS A 324 26.74 5.91 -9.68
C LYS A 324 25.43 5.13 -9.51
N SER A 325 24.78 5.19 -8.35
CA SER A 325 23.48 4.58 -8.12
C SER A 325 22.37 5.36 -8.85
N ARG A 326 21.39 4.64 -9.38
CA ARG A 326 20.19 5.22 -9.99
C ARG A 326 19.20 5.74 -8.95
N ALA A 327 19.29 5.20 -7.73
CA ALA A 327 18.41 5.58 -6.63
C ALA A 327 19.16 6.50 -5.65
N PRO A 328 18.49 7.54 -5.11
CA PRO A 328 19.11 8.44 -4.14
C PRO A 328 19.42 7.71 -2.83
N PHE A 329 20.55 8.04 -2.21
CA PHE A 329 20.94 7.50 -0.91
C PHE A 329 20.47 8.39 0.25
N HIS A 330 19.96 7.73 1.28
CA HIS A 330 19.83 8.27 2.63
C HIS A 330 21.01 7.79 3.48
N HIS A 331 21.62 8.68 4.25
CA HIS A 331 22.80 8.38 5.06
C HIS A 331 22.49 8.46 6.55
N VAL A 332 22.60 7.32 7.22
CA VAL A 332 22.63 7.23 8.69
C VAL A 332 24.04 7.53 9.17
N TRP A 333 24.17 8.16 10.33
CA TRP A 333 25.46 8.40 10.97
C TRP A 333 25.91 7.19 11.80
N GLY A 334 27.13 6.72 11.58
CA GLY A 334 27.82 5.75 12.44
C GLY A 334 29.04 6.35 13.15
N ASN A 335 29.65 5.61 14.07
CA ASN A 335 30.79 6.12 14.86
C ASN A 335 32.04 6.37 14.02
N HIS A 336 32.32 5.53 13.03
CA HIS A 336 33.49 5.72 12.18
C HIS A 336 33.33 6.90 11.20
N ASP A 337 32.10 7.34 10.89
CA ASP A 337 31.87 8.59 10.15
C ASP A 337 32.43 9.82 10.90
N PHE A 338 32.53 9.73 12.23
CA PHE A 338 33.06 10.77 13.11
C PHE A 338 34.49 10.50 13.60
N SER A 339 35.15 9.45 13.10
CA SER A 339 36.59 9.21 13.31
C SER A 339 37.43 10.21 12.50
N VAL A 340 37.28 11.49 12.82
CA VAL A 340 37.93 12.63 12.18
C VAL A 340 38.40 13.60 13.26
N ALA A 341 39.21 14.60 12.90
CA ALA A 341 39.60 15.64 13.85
C ALA A 341 38.36 16.36 14.42
N ASP A 342 38.40 16.74 15.70
CA ASP A 342 37.29 17.41 16.38
C ASP A 342 36.79 18.66 15.66
N SER A 343 37.69 19.41 15.03
CA SER A 343 37.37 20.60 14.23
C SER A 343 36.54 20.31 12.97
N LEU A 344 36.48 19.05 12.53
CA LEU A 344 35.77 18.60 11.33
C LEU A 344 34.45 17.86 11.65
N LYS A 345 34.18 17.52 12.91
CA LYS A 345 32.96 16.76 13.29
C LYS A 345 31.67 17.48 12.87
N GLN A 346 31.64 18.81 12.95
CA GLN A 346 30.49 19.61 12.51
C GLN A 346 30.26 19.60 10.98
N GLU A 347 31.27 19.20 10.20
CA GLU A 347 31.18 19.15 8.74
C GLU A 347 30.74 17.76 8.23
N VAL A 348 30.75 16.73 9.07
CA VAL A 348 30.36 15.35 8.70
C VAL A 348 28.91 15.30 8.19
N GLY A 349 27.99 15.95 8.91
CA GLY A 349 26.58 16.01 8.52
C GLY A 349 26.35 16.63 7.14
N LYS A 350 27.03 17.75 6.87
CA LYS A 350 27.00 18.42 5.56
C LYS A 350 27.58 17.53 4.47
N LYS A 351 28.69 16.83 4.76
CA LYS A 351 29.36 15.92 3.83
C LYS A 351 28.47 14.76 3.39
N LEU A 352 27.66 14.24 4.31
CA LEU A 352 26.71 13.15 4.06
C LEU A 352 25.33 13.61 3.58
N GLY A 353 25.09 14.92 3.45
CA GLY A 353 23.76 15.45 3.09
C GLY A 353 22.68 15.19 4.15
N ASN A 354 23.08 15.01 5.40
CA ASN A 354 22.21 14.83 6.56
C ASN A 354 22.77 15.65 7.73
N GLU A 355 22.42 16.93 7.82
CA GLU A 355 23.01 17.85 8.83
C GLU A 355 22.50 17.61 10.26
N MET A 356 21.28 17.12 10.41
CA MET A 356 20.66 16.90 11.73
C MET A 356 20.92 15.50 12.29
N GLY A 357 21.36 14.57 11.45
CA GLY A 357 21.56 13.17 11.80
C GLY A 357 20.26 12.35 11.86
N TYR A 358 19.11 12.98 12.09
CA TYR A 358 17.81 12.31 12.18
C TYR A 358 16.71 13.09 11.43
N TYR A 359 15.78 12.36 10.81
CA TYR A 359 14.63 12.91 10.09
C TYR A 359 13.62 11.81 9.74
N ALA A 360 12.45 12.21 9.27
CA ALA A 360 11.39 11.31 8.82
C ALA A 360 11.07 11.58 7.34
N PHE A 361 10.69 10.53 6.62
CA PHE A 361 10.12 10.62 5.28
C PHE A 361 9.12 9.49 5.03
N GLU A 362 8.29 9.61 4.00
CA GLU A 362 7.24 8.63 3.72
C GLU A 362 7.35 8.06 2.30
N LYS A 363 7.02 6.77 2.18
CA LYS A 363 6.84 6.11 0.89
C LYS A 363 5.84 4.97 1.04
N GLY A 364 4.79 4.97 0.22
CA GLY A 364 3.69 4.01 0.36
C GLY A 364 2.98 4.18 1.71
N HIS A 365 2.73 3.06 2.39
CA HIS A 365 2.12 3.04 3.73
C HIS A 365 3.13 3.08 4.89
N LEU A 366 4.42 3.28 4.60
CA LEU A 366 5.47 3.38 5.62
C LEU A 366 5.95 4.81 5.86
N VAL A 367 6.19 5.09 7.14
CA VAL A 367 7.03 6.18 7.62
C VAL A 367 8.42 5.61 7.92
N PHE A 368 9.44 6.17 7.28
CA PHE A 368 10.83 5.83 7.51
C PHE A 368 11.45 6.85 8.45
N LEU A 369 12.07 6.38 9.52
CA LEU A 369 12.74 7.23 10.51
C LEU A 369 14.23 6.96 10.47
N VAL A 370 15.01 7.95 10.05
CA VAL A 370 16.46 7.94 10.24
C VAL A 370 16.73 8.50 11.62
N VAL A 371 17.44 7.73 12.44
CA VAL A 371 17.71 8.03 13.85
C VAL A 371 19.21 8.20 14.05
N ASN A 372 19.59 9.28 14.71
CA ASN A 372 20.95 9.61 15.06
C ASN A 372 21.33 8.91 16.37
N GLY A 373 21.92 7.73 16.25
CA GLY A 373 22.51 7.01 17.37
C GLY A 373 23.80 7.63 17.93
N MET A 374 24.38 8.62 17.24
CA MET A 374 25.57 9.36 17.67
C MET A 374 25.25 10.60 18.52
N ASP A 375 23.97 10.88 18.77
CA ASP A 375 23.50 12.06 19.50
C ASP A 375 24.13 12.17 20.90
N ILE A 376 24.18 11.06 21.63
CA ILE A 376 24.91 10.92 22.90
C ILE A 376 26.03 9.90 22.71
N SER A 377 27.22 10.37 22.33
CA SER A 377 28.38 9.51 22.06
C SER A 377 29.71 10.22 22.36
N LEU A 378 30.78 9.44 22.57
CA LEU A 378 32.13 9.99 22.72
C LEU A 378 32.75 10.38 21.38
N GLU A 379 32.57 9.53 20.35
CA GLU A 379 33.16 9.75 19.03
C GLU A 379 32.44 10.86 18.23
N GLY A 380 31.12 10.98 18.38
CA GLY A 380 30.31 11.92 17.57
C GLY A 380 30.54 13.39 17.89
N HIS A 381 31.15 13.70 19.03
CA HIS A 381 31.27 15.08 19.54
C HIS A 381 32.70 15.43 19.93
N PRO A 382 33.10 16.72 19.87
CA PRO A 382 34.39 17.15 20.40
C PRO A 382 34.56 16.82 21.89
N GLU A 383 35.78 16.50 22.29
CA GLU A 383 36.08 16.17 23.68
C GLU A 383 35.69 17.32 24.63
N GLY A 384 34.99 17.00 25.72
CA GLY A 384 34.55 17.97 26.71
C GLY A 384 33.30 18.77 26.35
N SER A 385 32.70 18.56 25.18
CA SER A 385 31.39 19.13 24.84
C SER A 385 30.25 18.54 25.69
N GLU A 386 29.09 19.18 25.68
CA GLU A 386 27.93 18.76 26.49
C GLU A 386 27.50 17.32 26.19
N ASN A 387 27.34 16.96 24.91
CA ASN A 387 26.90 15.61 24.54
C ASN A 387 27.99 14.55 24.75
N TYR A 388 29.28 14.92 24.64
CA TYR A 388 30.39 14.07 25.04
C TYR A 388 30.31 13.74 26.54
N GLN A 389 30.11 14.75 27.39
CA GLN A 389 30.02 14.57 28.84
C GLN A 389 28.79 13.73 29.22
N LYS A 390 27.64 13.95 28.58
CA LYS A 390 26.44 13.11 28.77
C LYS A 390 26.73 11.64 28.42
N ALA A 391 27.46 11.39 27.33
CA ALA A 391 27.82 10.03 26.92
C ALA A 391 28.75 9.36 27.94
N ALA A 392 29.76 10.08 28.43
CA ALA A 392 30.66 9.59 29.47
C ALA A 392 29.89 9.21 30.75
N SER A 393 29.01 10.09 31.24
CA SER A 393 28.19 9.81 32.42
C SER A 393 27.24 8.63 32.21
N LEU A 394 26.57 8.55 31.05
CA LEU A 394 25.69 7.41 30.73
C LEU A 394 26.48 6.08 30.70
N MET A 395 27.68 6.08 30.14
CA MET A 395 28.53 4.89 30.13
C MET A 395 28.94 4.47 31.55
N GLU A 396 29.34 5.41 32.41
CA GLU A 396 29.66 5.11 33.82
C GLU A 396 28.46 4.49 34.56
N GLU A 397 27.26 5.03 34.36
CA GLU A 397 26.02 4.48 34.94
C GLU A 397 25.75 3.05 34.43
N LEU A 398 25.92 2.82 33.13
CA LEU A 398 25.73 1.51 32.50
C LEU A 398 26.76 0.49 32.97
N GLU A 399 28.04 0.87 33.11
CA GLU A 399 29.10 0.02 33.65
C GLU A 399 28.81 -0.35 35.11
N ALA A 400 28.40 0.63 35.93
CA ALA A 400 28.00 0.39 37.32
C ALA A 400 26.80 -0.56 37.43
N ALA A 401 25.88 -0.51 36.45
CA ALA A 401 24.74 -1.42 36.35
C ALA A 401 25.09 -2.79 35.74
N GLY A 402 26.33 -3.03 35.34
CA GLY A 402 26.79 -4.28 34.74
C GLY A 402 26.35 -4.49 33.29
N ALA A 403 26.00 -3.42 32.57
CA ALA A 403 25.63 -3.50 31.17
C ALA A 403 26.85 -3.84 30.30
N ASN A 404 26.67 -4.71 29.31
CA ASN A 404 27.79 -5.17 28.46
C ASN A 404 28.08 -4.24 27.27
N ASN A 405 27.24 -3.23 27.04
CA ASN A 405 27.31 -2.31 25.91
C ASN A 405 27.85 -0.92 26.23
N ALA A 406 28.26 -0.65 27.48
CA ALA A 406 29.04 0.55 27.78
C ALA A 406 30.43 0.41 27.13
N LYS A 407 30.53 0.91 25.89
CA LYS A 407 31.73 0.87 25.07
C LYS A 407 31.91 2.22 24.38
N PRO A 408 33.15 2.71 24.23
CA PRO A 408 33.39 4.06 23.69
C PRO A 408 32.97 4.22 22.22
N TRP A 409 32.85 3.10 21.50
CA TRP A 409 32.36 3.06 20.11
C TRP A 409 30.83 2.92 19.99
N ASN A 410 30.09 2.86 21.10
CA ASN A 410 28.63 2.86 21.10
C ASN A 410 28.10 4.28 21.39
N GLY A 411 26.88 4.54 20.93
CA GLY A 411 26.17 5.80 21.16
C GLY A 411 24.74 5.58 21.67
N GLY A 412 24.11 6.68 22.05
CA GLY A 412 22.73 6.75 22.54
C GLY A 412 21.95 7.87 21.87
N ILE A 413 20.63 7.83 22.07
CA ILE A 413 19.71 8.86 21.59
C ILE A 413 19.40 9.82 22.74
N GLY A 414 19.54 11.13 22.53
CA GLY A 414 19.22 12.15 23.53
C GLY A 414 17.72 12.31 23.76
N ASP A 415 17.35 12.93 24.88
CA ASP A 415 15.94 13.05 25.30
C ASP A 415 15.04 13.78 24.30
N GLU A 416 15.58 14.80 23.61
CA GLU A 416 14.83 15.55 22.59
C GLU A 416 14.50 14.67 21.39
N GLN A 417 15.51 13.98 20.86
CA GLN A 417 15.33 13.07 19.74
C GLN A 417 14.45 11.87 20.12
N LEU A 418 14.55 11.35 21.34
CA LEU A 418 13.68 10.28 21.82
C LEU A 418 12.21 10.72 21.92
N ARG A 419 11.94 11.94 22.38
CA ARG A 419 10.58 12.51 22.36
C ARG A 419 10.08 12.67 20.93
N TRP A 420 10.92 13.15 20.02
CA TRP A 420 10.60 13.23 18.59
C TRP A 420 10.26 11.85 18.01
N LEU A 421 11.11 10.85 18.24
CA LEU A 421 10.91 9.46 17.78
C LEU A 421 9.59 8.89 18.33
N SER A 422 9.32 9.07 19.62
CA SER A 422 8.06 8.65 20.23
C SER A 422 6.85 9.32 19.60
N GLN A 423 6.96 10.62 19.30
CA GLN A 423 5.88 11.37 18.65
C GLN A 423 5.65 10.89 17.21
N GLN A 424 6.70 10.67 16.42
CA GLN A 424 6.58 10.14 15.05
C GLN A 424 5.89 8.77 15.03
N VAL A 425 6.27 7.88 15.95
CA VAL A 425 5.67 6.55 16.06
C VAL A 425 4.18 6.65 16.44
N LYS A 426 3.83 7.50 17.42
CA LYS A 426 2.44 7.74 17.82
C LYS A 426 1.59 8.33 16.70
N ASP A 427 2.15 9.27 15.93
CA ASP A 427 1.45 9.91 14.82
C ASP A 427 1.22 8.93 13.67
N ALA A 428 2.21 8.09 13.35
CA ALA A 428 2.08 7.03 12.36
C ALA A 428 1.03 5.98 12.77
N GLU A 429 1.02 5.58 14.05
CA GLU A 429 0.01 4.67 14.60
C GLU A 429 -1.39 5.25 14.48
N LYS A 430 -1.57 6.51 14.88
CA LYS A 430 -2.85 7.21 14.75
C LYS A 430 -3.30 7.34 13.28
N ALA A 431 -2.36 7.46 12.35
CA ALA A 431 -2.61 7.53 10.92
C ALA A 431 -2.81 6.15 10.26
N GLY A 432 -2.66 5.04 11.00
CA GLY A 432 -2.74 3.68 10.47
C GLY A 432 -1.58 3.31 9.54
N LYS A 433 -0.44 4.02 9.64
CA LYS A 433 0.79 3.73 8.89
C LYS A 433 1.71 2.80 9.69
N LYS A 434 2.63 2.15 8.98
CA LYS A 434 3.72 1.36 9.61
C LYS A 434 5.00 2.18 9.66
N VAL A 435 5.88 1.87 10.59
CA VAL A 435 7.14 2.59 10.85
C VAL A 435 8.30 1.63 10.71
N LEU A 436 9.30 2.03 9.93
CA LEU A 436 10.60 1.37 9.84
C LEU A 436 11.68 2.35 10.27
N VAL A 437 12.49 1.96 11.24
CA VAL A 437 13.59 2.78 11.76
C VAL A 437 14.92 2.33 11.15
N PHE A 438 15.72 3.29 10.72
CA PHE A 438 17.13 3.12 10.41
C PHE A 438 17.97 3.78 11.49
N CYS A 439 18.81 3.01 12.16
CA CYS A 439 19.78 3.52 13.13
C CYS A 439 21.05 2.68 13.00
N HIS A 440 22.23 3.30 13.09
CA HIS A 440 23.48 2.55 12.99
C HIS A 440 23.59 1.46 14.06
N TYR A 441 23.14 1.76 15.28
CA TYR A 441 23.19 0.82 16.40
C TYR A 441 21.98 -0.13 16.46
N PRO A 442 22.21 -1.43 16.70
CA PRO A 442 21.15 -2.38 17.04
C PRO A 442 20.41 -2.00 18.33
N LEU A 443 19.14 -2.38 18.44
CA LEU A 443 18.44 -2.43 19.73
C LEU A 443 18.57 -3.80 20.40
N LEU A 444 18.36 -4.85 19.62
CA LEU A 444 18.38 -6.26 20.04
C LEU A 444 18.98 -7.14 18.93
N PRO A 445 19.47 -8.35 19.28
CA PRO A 445 19.65 -8.86 20.64
C PRO A 445 20.82 -8.16 21.37
N GLU A 446 20.80 -8.20 22.71
CA GLU A 446 21.88 -7.62 23.52
C GLU A 446 23.19 -8.40 23.32
N ASN A 447 24.17 -7.82 22.63
CA ASN A 447 25.49 -8.42 22.37
C ASN A 447 26.68 -7.51 22.72
N GLY A 448 26.46 -6.43 23.48
CA GLY A 448 27.48 -5.42 23.78
C GLY A 448 27.73 -4.36 22.69
N LEU A 449 27.07 -4.47 21.54
CA LEU A 449 27.15 -3.50 20.42
C LEU A 449 25.84 -2.73 20.21
N HIS A 450 24.81 -3.01 21.00
CA HIS A 450 23.54 -2.30 20.91
C HIS A 450 23.64 -0.90 21.53
N LEU A 451 22.73 -0.02 21.09
CA LEU A 451 22.58 1.37 21.54
C LEU A 451 22.68 1.50 23.06
N LEU A 452 23.39 2.51 23.58
CA LEU A 452 23.63 2.71 25.01
C LEU A 452 22.32 2.71 25.81
N ASN A 453 21.33 3.46 25.36
CA ASN A 453 20.00 3.52 25.97
C ASN A 453 18.94 2.67 25.25
N SER A 454 19.32 1.54 24.64
CA SER A 454 18.40 0.64 23.90
C SER A 454 17.14 0.29 24.69
N ARG A 455 17.28 -0.03 25.98
CA ARG A 455 16.16 -0.37 26.87
C ARG A 455 15.17 0.78 27.04
N GLN A 456 15.64 2.02 27.06
CA GLN A 456 14.78 3.20 27.13
C GLN A 456 13.99 3.35 25.83
N VAL A 457 14.66 3.22 24.68
CA VAL A 457 14.01 3.29 23.36
C VAL A 457 12.95 2.21 23.21
N ILE A 458 13.25 0.96 23.57
CA ILE A 458 12.29 -0.15 23.52
C ILE A 458 11.06 0.14 24.39
N ARG A 459 11.24 0.68 25.61
CA ARG A 459 10.10 1.07 26.46
C ARG A 459 9.23 2.16 25.83
N GLU A 460 9.84 3.16 25.19
CA GLU A 460 9.12 4.33 24.66
C GLU A 460 8.40 4.06 23.34
N VAL A 461 8.95 3.22 22.46
CA VAL A 461 8.39 2.98 21.12
C VAL A 461 8.21 1.51 20.73
N GLY A 462 8.86 0.59 21.42
CA GLY A 462 8.87 -0.84 21.09
C GLY A 462 7.50 -1.51 21.16
N HIS A 463 6.57 -1.00 21.97
CA HIS A 463 5.23 -1.57 22.12
C HIS A 463 4.22 -1.09 21.05
N SER A 464 4.53 -0.06 20.27
CA SER A 464 3.59 0.48 19.28
C SER A 464 3.43 -0.47 18.08
N PRO A 465 2.22 -0.96 17.75
CA PRO A 465 1.99 -1.85 16.61
C PRO A 465 2.32 -1.20 15.25
N ALA A 466 2.55 0.12 15.20
CA ALA A 466 3.03 0.81 14.02
C ALA A 466 4.51 0.51 13.73
N LEU A 467 5.38 0.43 14.75
CA LEU A 467 6.79 0.11 14.57
C LEU A 467 6.95 -1.35 14.18
N VAL A 468 7.44 -1.65 12.98
CA VAL A 468 7.49 -3.03 12.45
C VAL A 468 8.91 -3.55 12.28
N ALA A 469 9.89 -2.67 12.09
CA ALA A 469 11.28 -3.08 11.97
C ALA A 469 12.26 -1.98 12.43
N TRP A 470 13.36 -2.42 13.02
CA TRP A 470 14.56 -1.64 13.34
C TRP A 470 15.74 -2.22 12.57
N PHE A 471 16.27 -1.47 11.60
CA PHE A 471 17.37 -1.85 10.74
C PHE A 471 18.66 -1.14 11.14
N SER A 472 19.74 -1.90 11.27
CA SER A 472 21.02 -1.38 11.76
C SER A 472 22.26 -1.98 11.09
N GLY A 473 23.41 -1.35 11.30
CA GLY A 473 24.74 -1.83 10.95
C GLY A 473 25.55 -2.15 12.21
N HIS A 474 26.82 -1.71 12.26
CA HIS A 474 27.73 -1.70 13.42
C HIS A 474 28.23 -3.07 13.87
N HIS A 475 27.32 -4.05 14.05
CA HIS A 475 27.71 -5.44 14.30
C HIS A 475 27.95 -6.15 12.97
N HIS A 476 29.20 -6.11 12.49
CA HIS A 476 29.58 -6.54 11.14
C HIS A 476 29.20 -7.99 10.77
N GLU A 477 29.08 -8.89 11.75
CA GLU A 477 28.62 -10.28 11.51
C GLU A 477 27.13 -10.37 11.17
N GLY A 478 26.38 -9.28 11.37
CA GLY A 478 24.92 -9.23 11.26
C GLY A 478 24.23 -9.88 12.45
N ASN A 479 22.94 -9.67 12.59
CA ASN A 479 22.11 -10.38 13.57
C ASN A 479 20.61 -10.23 13.24
N TYR A 480 19.79 -11.10 13.80
CA TYR A 480 18.34 -10.99 13.66
C TYR A 480 17.60 -11.55 14.87
N LEU A 481 16.62 -10.77 15.35
CA LEU A 481 15.66 -11.18 16.37
C LEU A 481 14.26 -10.66 16.02
N GLN A 482 13.24 -11.49 16.13
CA GLN A 482 11.86 -11.01 16.30
C GLN A 482 11.52 -11.10 17.79
N ASP A 483 11.17 -9.97 18.40
CA ASP A 483 10.82 -9.97 19.82
C ASP A 483 9.40 -10.47 20.09
N GLU A 484 9.05 -10.61 21.36
CA GLU A 484 7.75 -11.08 21.85
C GLU A 484 6.57 -10.19 21.44
N THR A 485 6.83 -8.94 21.07
CA THR A 485 5.82 -8.00 20.57
C THR A 485 5.68 -8.06 19.05
N GLY A 486 6.46 -8.91 18.38
CA GLY A 486 6.46 -9.08 16.93
C GLY A 486 7.33 -8.08 16.17
N LEU A 487 8.05 -7.18 16.84
CA LEU A 487 8.96 -6.23 16.20
C LEU A 487 10.22 -6.94 15.71
N HIS A 488 10.61 -6.64 14.47
CA HIS A 488 11.82 -7.17 13.86
C HIS A 488 13.04 -6.29 14.13
N HIS A 489 14.08 -6.86 14.69
CA HIS A 489 15.40 -6.25 14.86
C HIS A 489 16.35 -6.94 13.90
N LEU A 490 16.84 -6.21 12.89
CA LEU A 490 17.70 -6.76 11.86
C LEU A 490 18.97 -5.90 11.71
N THR A 491 20.10 -6.52 11.99
CA THR A 491 21.42 -5.94 11.77
C THR A 491 22.04 -6.58 10.53
N PHE A 492 22.41 -5.73 9.57
CA PHE A 492 23.01 -6.14 8.30
C PHE A 492 24.51 -6.38 8.44
N GLN A 493 25.07 -7.22 7.56
CA GLN A 493 26.51 -7.52 7.55
C GLN A 493 27.33 -6.31 7.07
N GLY A 494 28.46 -6.08 7.72
CA GLY A 494 29.34 -4.94 7.43
C GLY A 494 30.26 -5.19 6.25
N MET A 495 30.30 -4.26 5.29
CA MET A 495 31.07 -4.42 4.05
C MET A 495 32.58 -4.53 4.26
N VAL A 496 33.12 -3.89 5.31
CA VAL A 496 34.54 -3.94 5.67
C VAL A 496 35.05 -5.34 6.02
N GLU A 497 34.19 -6.23 6.48
CA GLU A 497 34.53 -7.63 6.77
C GLU A 497 33.94 -8.60 5.72
N ALA A 498 33.42 -8.08 4.61
CA ALA A 498 32.84 -8.88 3.55
C ALA A 498 33.87 -9.85 2.95
N SER A 499 33.53 -11.14 2.97
CA SER A 499 34.24 -12.15 2.21
C SER A 499 33.69 -12.31 0.78
N SER A 500 32.50 -11.78 0.51
CA SER A 500 31.87 -11.82 -0.81
C SER A 500 32.31 -10.63 -1.68
N PRO A 501 32.36 -10.79 -3.01
CA PRO A 501 32.76 -9.70 -3.92
C PRO A 501 31.80 -8.50 -3.91
N ALA A 502 30.52 -8.71 -3.56
CA ALA A 502 29.52 -7.68 -3.32
C ALA A 502 28.78 -7.98 -2.01
N LEU A 503 28.24 -6.97 -1.33
CA LEU A 503 27.47 -7.14 -0.10
C LEU A 503 26.43 -6.03 0.08
N GLY A 504 25.20 -6.39 0.44
CA GLY A 504 24.10 -5.46 0.70
C GLY A 504 22.76 -6.19 0.66
N ALA A 505 21.67 -5.44 0.50
CA ALA A 505 20.36 -6.03 0.28
C ALA A 505 19.44 -5.15 -0.56
N VAL A 506 18.42 -5.76 -1.15
CA VAL A 506 17.23 -5.07 -1.67
C VAL A 506 16.04 -5.48 -0.83
N VAL A 507 15.31 -4.51 -0.31
CA VAL A 507 14.11 -4.73 0.50
C VAL A 507 12.90 -4.38 -0.34
N THR A 508 12.08 -5.39 -0.59
CA THR A 508 10.80 -5.26 -1.28
C THR A 508 9.69 -5.11 -0.25
N VAL A 509 8.90 -4.06 -0.39
CA VAL A 509 7.83 -3.69 0.55
C VAL A 509 6.48 -4.19 0.05
N TYR A 510 5.72 -4.80 0.94
CA TYR A 510 4.31 -5.20 0.75
C TYR A 510 3.45 -4.63 1.88
N PRO A 511 2.10 -4.57 1.73
CA PRO A 511 1.20 -4.05 2.78
C PRO A 511 1.33 -4.71 4.15
N ASP A 512 1.74 -5.99 4.19
CA ASP A 512 1.76 -6.82 5.40
C ASP A 512 3.15 -7.36 5.76
N LYS A 513 4.18 -7.06 4.97
CA LYS A 513 5.52 -7.65 5.16
C LYS A 513 6.62 -6.92 4.38
N LEU A 514 7.86 -7.22 4.75
CA LEU A 514 9.06 -6.92 3.98
C LEU A 514 9.68 -8.22 3.47
N ILE A 515 10.20 -8.21 2.25
CA ILE A 515 11.05 -9.28 1.72
C ILE A 515 12.44 -8.72 1.49
N ILE A 516 13.42 -9.25 2.21
CA ILE A 516 14.84 -8.88 2.07
C ILE A 516 15.47 -9.86 1.10
N HIS A 517 16.00 -9.33 -0.01
CA HIS A 517 16.82 -10.03 -0.99
C HIS A 517 18.28 -9.67 -0.73
N GLY A 518 19.00 -10.54 -0.01
CA GLY A 518 20.41 -10.32 0.29
C GLY A 518 21.29 -10.39 -0.97
N ILE A 519 22.31 -9.54 -1.02
CA ILE A 519 23.39 -9.51 -2.02
C ILE A 519 24.65 -10.05 -1.35
N GLY A 520 25.36 -10.95 -2.01
CA GLY A 520 26.54 -11.61 -1.42
C GLY A 520 26.15 -12.64 -0.38
N HIS A 521 26.66 -12.49 0.85
CA HIS A 521 26.38 -13.40 1.97
C HIS A 521 25.24 -12.91 2.89
N GLU A 522 24.64 -11.77 2.58
CA GLU A 522 23.46 -11.30 3.33
C GLU A 522 22.28 -12.25 3.11
N ALA A 523 21.52 -12.51 4.17
CA ALA A 523 20.47 -13.53 4.14
C ALA A 523 19.17 -13.02 3.49
N VAL A 524 18.50 -13.90 2.73
CA VAL A 524 17.12 -13.66 2.28
C VAL A 524 16.16 -13.85 3.46
N ARG A 525 15.23 -12.91 3.67
CA ARG A 525 14.29 -12.95 4.80
C ARG A 525 12.90 -12.46 4.41
N ILE A 526 11.89 -12.93 5.13
CA ILE A 526 10.52 -12.41 5.08
C ILE A 526 10.15 -11.94 6.50
N LEU A 527 9.85 -10.66 6.65
CA LEU A 527 9.49 -10.04 7.92
C LEU A 527 8.02 -9.65 7.86
N LYS A 528 7.15 -10.36 8.58
CA LYS A 528 5.70 -10.07 8.58
C LYS A 528 5.41 -8.99 9.61
N PHE A 529 4.63 -7.97 9.24
CA PHE A 529 4.21 -6.95 10.17
C PHE A 529 3.37 -7.56 11.30
N ARG A 530 3.61 -7.05 12.51
CA ARG A 530 2.83 -7.33 13.70
C ARG A 530 1.47 -6.65 13.71
#